data_AF-C4Y2I2-F1
#
_entry.id   AF-C4Y2I2-F1
#
_cell.length_a   1.000
_cell.length_b   1.000
_cell.length_c   1.000
_cell.angle_alpha   90.00
_cell.angle_beta   90.00
_cell.angle_gamma   90.00
#
_symmetry.space_group_name_H-M   'P 1'
#
loop_
_entity.id
_entity.type
_entity.pdbx_description
1 polymer ?
#
loop_
_entity_poly.entity_id
_entity_poly.type
_entity_poly.pdbx_seq_one_letter_code
_entity_poly.pdbx_strand_id
1 'polypeptide(L)'
;MASRSFRRFVFLAVVFFFVVGLYFVDQRPVPSSNVATSLHDIVMGPPLQMPESESRNDVPECAILTPQKGFVDLSGLSESAEDGKAVAWPVRAPGLAHNYSIGICSSPLKKSLVESVSVRDGVDASHMGAFYVDPSGEYVSMGQVSSRPEYHGHRLTLTYENGSFCNTVQQTNGEKMRQKTILTFMCDHQMMGRAHITHLASAEDCTHVFEVRSHFACATAAKADNLAAVWIFLLIFLAALMVFFSGEVLYRHLKRKEVVV
;
A
#
# COMPACT_ATOMS: atom_id res chain seq x y z
N MET A 1 48.46 35.49 11.44
CA MET A 1 47.35 35.80 12.38
C MET A 1 46.05 35.87 11.62
N ALA A 2 45.18 34.86 11.73
CA ALA A 2 43.82 34.96 11.19
C ALA A 2 43.14 36.18 11.80
N SER A 3 42.56 37.06 10.96
CA SER A 3 41.84 38.25 11.42
C SER A 3 40.79 37.84 12.44
N ARG A 4 40.72 38.54 13.59
CA ARG A 4 39.72 38.28 14.64
C ARG A 4 38.30 38.20 14.09
N SER A 5 38.01 38.93 13.00
CA SER A 5 36.72 38.88 12.31
C SER A 5 36.48 37.57 11.55
N PHE A 6 37.50 36.99 10.94
CA PHE A 6 37.38 35.72 10.21
C PHE A 6 37.06 34.55 11.17
N ARG A 7 37.74 34.53 12.32
CA ARG A 7 37.52 33.52 13.35
C ARG A 7 36.13 33.63 13.98
N ARG A 8 35.58 34.85 14.07
CA ARG A 8 34.20 35.11 14.50
C ARG A 8 33.18 34.65 13.46
N PHE A 9 33.44 34.85 12.17
CA PHE A 9 32.53 34.44 11.10
C PHE A 9 32.43 32.92 10.99
N VAL A 10 33.57 32.22 11.09
CA VAL A 10 33.60 30.74 11.11
C VAL A 10 32.87 30.21 12.35
N PHE A 11 33.07 30.82 13.52
CA PHE A 11 32.37 30.42 14.73
C PHE A 11 30.86 30.65 14.64
N LEU A 12 30.41 31.79 14.11
CA LEU A 12 28.99 32.07 13.90
C LEU A 12 28.35 31.12 12.88
N ALA A 13 29.06 30.77 11.81
CA ALA A 13 28.58 29.79 10.84
C ALA A 13 28.45 28.40 11.48
N VAL A 14 29.45 27.95 12.22
CA VAL A 14 29.40 26.65 12.93
C VAL A 14 28.27 26.62 13.95
N VAL A 15 28.08 27.69 14.73
CA VAL A 15 26.98 27.80 15.70
C VAL A 15 25.64 27.83 14.99
N PHE A 16 25.50 28.55 13.87
CA PHE A 16 24.27 28.55 13.07
C PHE A 16 23.97 27.16 12.51
N PHE A 17 24.96 26.43 11.98
CA PHE A 17 24.78 25.06 11.53
C PHE A 17 24.42 24.10 12.67
N PHE A 18 25.01 24.28 13.86
CA PHE A 18 24.69 23.45 15.03
C PHE A 18 23.28 23.75 15.55
N VAL A 19 22.87 25.02 15.60
CA VAL A 19 21.53 25.44 16.05
C VAL A 19 20.45 25.04 15.04
N VAL A 20 20.69 25.22 13.74
CA VAL A 20 19.77 24.78 12.69
C VAL A 20 19.70 23.26 12.63
N GLY A 21 20.84 22.57 12.75
CA GLY A 21 20.90 21.11 12.85
C GLY A 21 20.14 20.57 14.06
N LEU A 22 20.31 21.19 15.24
CA LEU A 22 19.55 20.84 16.45
C LEU A 22 18.06 21.18 16.31
N TYR A 23 17.71 22.31 15.68
CA TYR A 23 16.32 22.69 15.42
C TYR A 23 15.62 21.69 14.49
N PHE A 24 16.30 21.18 13.47
CA PHE A 24 15.76 20.12 12.61
C PHE A 24 15.72 18.74 13.29
N VAL A 25 16.61 18.47 14.24
CA VAL A 25 16.51 17.26 15.10
C VAL A 25 15.32 17.37 16.06
N ASP A 26 15.01 18.58 16.54
CA ASP A 26 13.88 18.87 17.44
C ASP A 26 12.52 18.87 16.71
N GLN A 27 12.52 19.20 15.40
CA GLN A 27 11.37 19.03 14.50
C GLN A 27 11.11 17.57 14.10
N ARG A 28 11.85 16.58 14.63
CA ARG A 28 11.34 15.21 14.57
C ARG A 28 10.01 15.20 15.33
N PRO A 29 8.89 14.75 14.74
CA PRO A 29 7.76 14.36 15.55
C PRO A 29 8.27 13.23 16.45
N VAL A 30 8.49 13.55 17.73
CA VAL A 30 8.66 12.53 18.76
C VAL A 30 7.34 11.77 18.73
N PRO A 31 7.30 10.49 18.31
CA PRO A 31 6.10 9.72 18.55
C PRO A 31 5.92 9.74 20.06
N SER A 32 4.79 10.28 20.52
CA SER A 32 4.40 10.31 21.93
C SER A 32 4.57 8.91 22.49
N SER A 33 5.74 8.65 23.06
CA SER A 33 6.04 7.40 23.71
C SER A 33 5.35 7.52 25.06
N ASN A 34 4.08 7.11 25.10
CA ASN A 34 3.55 6.52 26.31
C ASN A 34 4.33 5.22 26.52
N VAL A 35 5.57 5.36 26.98
CA VAL A 35 6.32 4.27 27.60
C VAL A 35 5.51 3.98 28.85
N ALA A 36 4.74 2.90 28.80
CA ALA A 36 4.09 2.32 29.97
C ALA A 36 5.20 1.89 30.94
N THR A 37 5.57 2.77 31.85
CA THR A 37 6.51 2.50 32.93
C THR A 37 5.78 1.81 34.09
N SER A 38 5.07 0.70 33.85
CA SER A 38 4.64 -0.19 34.93
C SER A 38 3.99 -1.48 34.40
N LEU A 39 4.30 -2.60 35.04
CA LEU A 39 3.67 -3.91 34.86
C LEU A 39 2.17 -3.94 35.27
N HIS A 40 1.67 -2.88 35.92
CA HIS A 40 0.29 -2.82 36.38
C HIS A 40 -0.74 -2.42 35.31
N ASP A 41 -0.32 -1.81 34.20
CA ASP A 41 -1.23 -1.31 33.16
C ASP A 41 -1.62 -2.37 32.11
N ILE A 42 -0.93 -3.51 32.08
CA ILE A 42 -1.18 -4.60 31.11
C ILE A 42 -2.44 -5.40 31.47
N VAL A 43 -2.88 -5.37 32.74
CA VAL A 43 -3.92 -6.29 33.24
C VAL A 43 -5.34 -5.73 33.11
N MET A 44 -5.54 -4.42 32.89
CA MET A 44 -6.87 -3.79 32.94
C MET A 44 -7.16 -2.78 31.81
N GLY A 45 -6.50 -2.91 30.65
CA GLY A 45 -6.84 -2.11 29.47
C GLY A 45 -8.10 -2.62 28.75
N PRO A 46 -9.03 -1.73 28.31
CA PRO A 46 -10.09 -2.11 27.37
C PRO A 46 -9.50 -2.64 26.04
N PRO A 47 -10.24 -3.46 25.26
CA PRO A 47 -9.71 -4.08 24.06
C PRO A 47 -9.16 -3.04 23.09
N LEU A 48 -8.00 -3.34 22.50
CA LEU A 48 -7.27 -2.50 21.55
C LEU A 48 -8.17 -2.01 20.41
N GLN A 49 -8.79 -0.84 20.60
CA GLN A 49 -9.25 -0.02 19.49
C GLN A 49 -8.02 0.61 18.85
N MET A 50 -7.75 0.18 17.61
CA MET A 50 -6.74 0.80 16.76
C MET A 50 -7.01 2.30 16.68
N PRO A 51 -5.98 3.15 16.76
CA PRO A 51 -6.16 4.59 16.62
C PRO A 51 -6.64 4.90 15.20
N GLU A 52 -7.93 5.21 15.12
CA GLU A 52 -8.57 5.84 13.98
C GLU A 52 -8.15 7.31 13.96
N SER A 53 -7.06 7.63 13.26
CA SER A 53 -6.82 8.92 12.57
C SER A 53 -5.34 9.11 12.23
N GLU A 54 -4.91 8.59 11.08
CA GLU A 54 -3.90 9.25 10.24
C GLU A 54 -4.02 8.73 8.79
N SER A 55 -4.61 9.56 7.93
CA SER A 55 -4.73 9.44 6.46
C SER A 55 -5.52 8.26 5.86
N ARG A 56 -6.86 8.26 5.98
CA ARG A 56 -7.71 7.47 5.03
C ARG A 56 -7.57 7.97 3.58
N ASN A 57 -6.98 9.15 3.36
CA ASN A 57 -6.90 9.80 2.05
C ASN A 57 -5.54 9.65 1.33
N ASP A 58 -4.51 9.05 1.94
CA ASP A 58 -3.18 8.93 1.32
C ASP A 58 -2.85 7.51 0.86
N VAL A 59 -3.72 6.53 1.12
CA VAL A 59 -3.51 5.14 0.68
C VAL A 59 -4.07 4.97 -0.74
N PRO A 60 -3.26 4.54 -1.71
CA PRO A 60 -3.72 4.24 -3.06
C PRO A 60 -4.84 3.18 -3.08
N GLU A 61 -5.67 3.23 -4.12
CA GLU A 61 -6.61 2.14 -4.36
C GLU A 61 -5.86 0.81 -4.53
N CYS A 62 -6.43 -0.29 -4.05
CA CYS A 62 -5.81 -1.61 -4.01
C CYS A 62 -4.60 -1.73 -3.07
N ALA A 63 -4.40 -0.79 -2.15
CA ALA A 63 -3.35 -0.87 -1.13
C ALA A 63 -3.93 -0.73 0.29
N ILE A 64 -3.16 -1.20 1.28
CA ILE A 64 -3.51 -1.06 2.70
C ILE A 64 -2.27 -0.98 3.58
N LEU A 65 -2.39 -0.26 4.69
CA LEU A 65 -1.41 -0.25 5.76
C LEU A 65 -1.65 -1.43 6.70
N THR A 66 -0.60 -2.20 6.95
CA THR A 66 -0.60 -3.30 7.92
C THR A 66 -0.73 -2.75 9.35
N PRO A 67 -1.37 -3.47 10.28
CA PRO A 67 -1.42 -3.08 11.70
C PRO A 67 -0.05 -2.80 12.34
N GLN A 68 1.03 -3.34 11.76
CA GLN A 68 2.42 -3.17 12.20
C GLN A 68 3.15 -2.03 11.46
N LYS A 69 2.41 -1.07 10.89
CA LYS A 69 2.95 0.05 10.07
C LYS A 69 3.69 -0.40 8.79
N GLY A 70 3.44 -1.62 8.33
CA GLY A 70 3.81 -2.05 6.99
C GLY A 70 2.87 -1.50 5.92
N PHE A 71 3.25 -1.61 4.65
CA PHE A 71 2.45 -1.22 3.50
C PHE A 71 2.36 -2.41 2.53
N VAL A 72 1.13 -2.76 2.15
CA VAL A 72 0.86 -3.81 1.17
C VAL A 72 0.21 -3.18 -0.05
N ASP A 73 0.79 -3.43 -1.22
CA ASP A 73 0.31 -2.93 -2.50
C ASP A 73 -0.06 -4.11 -3.39
N LEU A 74 -1.36 -4.28 -3.65
CA LEU A 74 -1.89 -5.34 -4.50
C LEU A 74 -2.11 -4.85 -5.94
N SER A 75 -1.77 -3.61 -6.29
CA SER A 75 -1.96 -3.06 -7.64
C SER A 75 -1.26 -3.89 -8.72
N GLY A 76 -0.10 -4.48 -8.41
CA GLY A 76 0.61 -5.41 -9.30
C GLY A 76 -0.16 -6.69 -9.65
N LEU A 77 -1.25 -6.99 -8.94
CA LEU A 77 -2.18 -8.09 -9.26
C LEU A 77 -3.36 -7.66 -10.13
N SER A 78 -3.62 -6.35 -10.19
CA SER A 78 -4.72 -5.76 -10.96
C SER A 78 -4.34 -5.49 -12.43
N GLU A 79 -3.06 -5.18 -12.69
CA GLU A 79 -2.55 -4.84 -14.02
C GLU A 79 -1.64 -5.96 -14.57
N SER A 80 -1.91 -6.45 -15.78
CA SER A 80 -0.96 -7.31 -16.48
C SER A 80 0.15 -6.47 -17.07
N ALA A 81 1.39 -6.86 -16.79
CA ALA A 81 2.65 -6.25 -17.18
C ALA A 81 2.94 -6.16 -18.70
N GLU A 82 1.95 -6.27 -19.59
CA GLU A 82 2.20 -6.26 -21.04
C GLU A 82 1.28 -5.37 -21.87
N ASP A 83 0.08 -4.97 -21.40
CA ASP A 83 -0.89 -4.33 -22.31
C ASP A 83 -1.97 -3.42 -21.66
N GLY A 84 -1.94 -3.17 -20.35
CA GLY A 84 -3.00 -2.41 -19.66
C GLY A 84 -4.39 -3.06 -19.74
N LYS A 85 -4.42 -4.38 -19.98
CA LYS A 85 -5.65 -5.20 -20.05
C LYS A 85 -5.97 -5.80 -18.69
N ALA A 86 -7.25 -5.79 -18.34
CA ALA A 86 -7.81 -6.51 -17.20
C ALA A 86 -7.28 -7.95 -17.10
N VAL A 87 -6.70 -8.31 -15.96
CA VAL A 87 -6.22 -9.68 -15.71
C VAL A 87 -7.36 -10.49 -15.11
N ALA A 88 -7.86 -11.43 -15.91
CA ALA A 88 -8.67 -12.51 -15.39
C ALA A 88 -7.73 -13.61 -14.86
N TRP A 89 -7.83 -13.90 -13.56
CA TRP A 89 -7.16 -15.03 -12.94
C TRP A 89 -8.06 -16.26 -13.02
N PRO A 90 -7.74 -17.26 -13.87
CA PRO A 90 -8.53 -18.47 -13.98
C PRO A 90 -8.25 -19.39 -12.79
N VAL A 91 -9.30 -19.82 -12.11
CA VAL A 91 -9.22 -20.77 -10.99
C VAL A 91 -9.97 -22.03 -11.36
N ARG A 92 -9.26 -23.15 -11.27
CA ARG A 92 -9.84 -24.49 -11.40
C ARG A 92 -10.16 -24.99 -10.01
N ALA A 93 -11.41 -25.35 -9.77
CA ALA A 93 -11.82 -26.00 -8.55
C ALA A 93 -11.99 -27.51 -8.81
N PRO A 94 -11.17 -28.38 -8.18
CA PRO A 94 -11.29 -29.81 -8.35
C PRO A 94 -12.69 -30.31 -7.97
N GLY A 95 -13.34 -31.07 -8.85
CA GLY A 95 -14.67 -31.64 -8.61
C GLY A 95 -15.85 -30.72 -8.95
N LEU A 96 -15.62 -29.48 -9.37
CA LEU A 96 -16.65 -28.58 -9.91
C LEU A 96 -16.59 -28.55 -11.44
N ALA A 97 -17.76 -28.42 -12.07
CA ALA A 97 -17.91 -28.49 -13.52
C ALA A 97 -17.52 -27.18 -14.26
N HIS A 98 -17.34 -26.08 -13.52
CA HIS A 98 -17.07 -24.77 -14.08
C HIS A 98 -15.74 -24.20 -13.58
N ASN A 99 -15.13 -23.37 -14.41
CA ASN A 99 -13.94 -22.59 -14.06
C ASN A 99 -14.38 -21.21 -13.57
N TYR A 100 -13.67 -20.70 -12.58
CA TYR A 100 -13.89 -19.36 -12.04
C TYR A 100 -12.91 -18.37 -12.66
N SER A 101 -13.35 -17.15 -12.88
CA SER A 101 -12.51 -16.03 -13.33
C SER A 101 -12.60 -14.92 -12.31
N ILE A 102 -11.46 -14.54 -11.74
CA ILE A 102 -11.38 -13.58 -10.64
C ILE A 102 -10.50 -12.42 -11.05
N GLY A 103 -10.94 -11.19 -10.80
CA GLY A 103 -10.12 -10.00 -10.88
C GLY A 103 -9.68 -9.56 -9.50
N ILE A 104 -8.52 -8.91 -9.38
CA ILE A 104 -8.02 -8.35 -8.12
C ILE A 104 -8.05 -6.84 -8.27
N CYS A 105 -8.88 -6.15 -7.48
CA CYS A 105 -9.15 -4.71 -7.54
C CYS A 105 -9.58 -4.17 -8.91
N SER A 106 -9.90 -5.05 -9.84
CA SER A 106 -10.26 -4.75 -11.23
C SER A 106 -11.26 -5.80 -11.71
N SER A 107 -12.05 -5.46 -12.73
CA SER A 107 -12.93 -6.44 -13.35
C SER A 107 -12.13 -7.42 -14.20
N PRO A 108 -12.35 -8.75 -14.10
CA PRO A 108 -11.72 -9.73 -14.98
C PRO A 108 -12.36 -9.76 -16.38
N LEU A 109 -13.47 -9.04 -16.60
CA LEU A 109 -14.17 -9.05 -17.88
C LEU A 109 -13.52 -8.05 -18.86
N LYS A 110 -13.33 -8.48 -20.11
CA LYS A 110 -12.83 -7.59 -21.17
C LYS A 110 -13.94 -6.62 -21.57
N LYS A 111 -13.61 -5.33 -21.74
CA LYS A 111 -14.55 -4.29 -22.18
C LYS A 111 -15.35 -4.67 -23.44
N SER A 112 -14.72 -5.35 -24.40
CA SER A 112 -15.38 -5.81 -25.64
C SER A 112 -16.46 -6.87 -25.42
N LEU A 113 -16.45 -7.57 -24.30
CA LEU A 113 -17.42 -8.62 -23.97
C LEU A 113 -18.58 -8.09 -23.11
N VAL A 114 -18.40 -6.94 -22.43
CA VAL A 114 -19.41 -6.33 -21.54
C VAL A 114 -20.74 -6.13 -22.27
N GLU A 115 -20.72 -5.70 -23.53
CA GLU A 115 -21.94 -5.42 -24.31
C GLU A 115 -22.61 -6.69 -24.88
N SER A 116 -21.86 -7.79 -25.03
CA SER A 116 -22.34 -9.02 -25.67
C SER A 116 -22.74 -10.12 -24.70
N VAL A 117 -22.43 -9.98 -23.42
CA VAL A 117 -22.58 -11.04 -22.42
C VAL A 117 -23.95 -10.95 -21.74
N SER A 118 -24.68 -12.07 -21.74
CA SER A 118 -25.85 -12.26 -20.89
C SER A 118 -25.41 -12.61 -19.46
N VAL A 119 -25.58 -11.66 -18.54
CA VAL A 119 -25.33 -11.86 -17.11
C VAL A 119 -26.64 -12.19 -16.38
N ARG A 120 -26.59 -13.21 -15.53
CA ARG A 120 -27.72 -13.62 -14.71
C ARG A 120 -28.19 -12.48 -13.79
N ASP A 121 -29.51 -12.38 -13.63
CA ASP A 121 -30.21 -11.41 -12.78
C ASP A 121 -30.01 -9.93 -13.17
N GLY A 122 -29.52 -9.66 -14.39
CA GLY A 122 -29.35 -8.29 -14.89
C GLY A 122 -28.30 -7.47 -14.12
N VAL A 123 -27.32 -8.15 -13.52
CA VAL A 123 -26.20 -7.49 -12.84
C VAL A 123 -25.30 -6.81 -13.86
N ASP A 124 -24.78 -5.62 -13.53
CA ASP A 124 -23.87 -4.88 -14.41
C ASP A 124 -22.56 -5.64 -14.62
N ALA A 125 -22.30 -6.00 -15.88
CA ALA A 125 -21.13 -6.75 -16.30
C ALA A 125 -19.82 -5.97 -16.12
N SER A 126 -19.87 -4.63 -16.16
CA SER A 126 -18.68 -3.78 -16.11
C SER A 126 -17.98 -3.76 -14.74
N HIS A 127 -18.76 -3.97 -13.68
CA HIS A 127 -18.30 -3.93 -12.29
C HIS A 127 -18.17 -5.32 -11.66
N MET A 128 -18.28 -6.41 -12.44
CA MET A 128 -18.07 -7.76 -11.92
C MET A 128 -16.63 -7.92 -11.45
N GLY A 129 -16.41 -8.33 -10.20
CA GLY A 129 -15.08 -8.63 -9.64
C GLY A 129 -14.70 -10.10 -9.77
N ALA A 130 -15.68 -10.99 -9.80
CA ALA A 130 -15.50 -12.42 -10.03
C ALA A 130 -16.74 -13.01 -10.72
N PHE A 131 -16.53 -14.03 -11.55
CA PHE A 131 -17.61 -14.73 -12.23
C PHE A 131 -17.26 -16.17 -12.56
N TYR A 132 -18.30 -16.99 -12.78
CA TYR A 132 -18.18 -18.25 -13.48
C TYR A 132 -19.20 -18.32 -14.62
N VAL A 133 -18.96 -19.21 -15.57
CA VAL A 133 -19.88 -19.47 -16.68
C VAL A 133 -20.61 -20.76 -16.37
N ASP A 134 -21.94 -20.66 -16.28
CA ASP A 134 -22.83 -21.80 -16.07
C ASP A 134 -22.80 -22.71 -17.33
N PRO A 135 -23.11 -24.02 -17.25
CA PRO A 135 -23.15 -24.89 -18.43
C PRO A 135 -24.15 -24.43 -19.51
N SER A 136 -25.13 -23.60 -19.14
CA SER A 136 -26.05 -22.92 -20.05
C SER A 136 -25.41 -21.82 -20.92
N GLY A 137 -24.19 -21.39 -20.59
CA GLY A 137 -23.47 -20.28 -21.24
C GLY A 137 -23.74 -18.90 -20.62
N GLU A 138 -24.58 -18.83 -19.58
CA GLU A 138 -24.86 -17.59 -18.84
C GLU A 138 -23.73 -17.26 -17.86
N TYR A 139 -23.39 -15.98 -17.74
CA TYR A 139 -22.39 -15.52 -16.78
C TYR A 139 -23.06 -15.24 -15.45
N VAL A 140 -22.51 -15.81 -14.37
CA VAL A 140 -23.01 -15.60 -13.01
C VAL A 140 -22.01 -14.74 -12.24
N SER A 141 -22.47 -13.59 -11.74
CA SER A 141 -21.65 -12.66 -10.96
C SER A 141 -21.51 -13.16 -9.54
N MET A 142 -20.26 -13.29 -9.07
CA MET A 142 -19.93 -13.71 -7.72
C MET A 142 -19.61 -12.53 -6.80
N GLY A 143 -19.90 -11.31 -7.26
CA GLY A 143 -19.67 -10.07 -6.53
C GLY A 143 -19.12 -8.95 -7.40
N GLN A 144 -19.35 -7.73 -6.97
CA GLN A 144 -18.85 -6.51 -7.57
C GLN A 144 -17.43 -6.21 -7.10
N VAL A 145 -16.64 -5.63 -8.00
CA VAL A 145 -15.26 -5.27 -7.73
C VAL A 145 -15.15 -4.29 -6.56
N SER A 146 -14.23 -4.58 -5.66
CA SER A 146 -13.79 -3.69 -4.58
C SER A 146 -12.29 -3.44 -4.72
N SER A 147 -11.85 -2.21 -4.48
CA SER A 147 -10.44 -1.83 -4.45
C SER A 147 -9.93 -1.57 -3.02
N ARG A 148 -10.71 -1.95 -1.99
CA ARG A 148 -10.36 -1.73 -0.58
C ARG A 148 -10.14 -3.07 0.12
N PRO A 149 -8.89 -3.56 0.19
CA PRO A 149 -8.59 -4.71 1.01
C PRO A 149 -8.64 -4.33 2.50
N GLU A 150 -8.95 -5.31 3.35
CA GLU A 150 -9.11 -5.13 4.79
C GLU A 150 -8.39 -6.24 5.56
N TYR A 151 -7.98 -5.96 6.79
CA TYR A 151 -7.44 -6.98 7.69
C TYR A 151 -8.54 -7.55 8.58
N HIS A 152 -8.84 -8.83 8.43
CA HIS A 152 -9.62 -9.59 9.39
C HIS A 152 -8.66 -10.35 10.32
N GLY A 153 -8.34 -9.75 11.46
CA GLY A 153 -7.34 -10.26 12.39
C GLY A 153 -5.93 -10.18 11.77
N HIS A 154 -5.33 -11.34 11.48
CA HIS A 154 -4.00 -11.43 10.89
C HIS A 154 -4.01 -11.74 9.38
N ARG A 155 -5.20 -11.87 8.78
CA ARG A 155 -5.36 -12.21 7.36
C ARG A 155 -5.76 -10.97 6.57
N LEU A 156 -5.08 -10.75 5.46
CA LEU A 156 -5.43 -9.73 4.49
C LEU A 156 -6.51 -10.29 3.55
N THR A 157 -7.63 -9.58 3.44
CA THR A 157 -8.79 -10.05 2.69
C THR A 157 -9.34 -8.96 1.77
N LEU A 158 -9.90 -9.36 0.62
CA LEU A 158 -10.67 -8.50 -0.27
C LEU A 158 -12.02 -9.17 -0.53
N THR A 159 -13.09 -8.46 -0.21
CA THR A 159 -14.46 -9.00 -0.31
C THR A 159 -15.20 -8.32 -1.46
N TYR A 160 -15.80 -9.14 -2.31
CA TYR A 160 -16.71 -8.72 -3.38
C TYR A 160 -18.13 -9.14 -3.00
N GLU A 161 -19.05 -8.19 -3.01
CA GLU A 161 -20.45 -8.39 -2.60
C GLU A 161 -21.41 -8.02 -3.73
N ASN A 162 -22.70 -8.24 -3.53
CA ASN A 162 -23.74 -7.85 -4.48
C ASN A 162 -23.62 -8.54 -5.86
N GLY A 163 -23.32 -9.85 -5.85
CA GLY A 163 -23.40 -10.69 -7.04
C GLY A 163 -24.84 -11.05 -7.44
N SER A 164 -24.93 -12.03 -8.34
CA SER A 164 -26.18 -12.68 -8.74
C SER A 164 -26.82 -13.43 -7.56
N PHE A 165 -28.11 -13.73 -7.67
CA PHE A 165 -28.82 -14.44 -6.61
C PHE A 165 -28.44 -15.92 -6.59
N CYS A 166 -28.30 -16.43 -5.37
CA CYS A 166 -28.12 -17.83 -5.08
C CYS A 166 -29.49 -18.54 -5.12
N ASN A 167 -29.46 -19.84 -5.38
CA ASN A 167 -30.66 -20.67 -5.25
C ASN A 167 -31.07 -20.85 -3.77
N THR A 168 -30.13 -20.62 -2.85
CA THR A 168 -30.33 -20.70 -1.41
C THR A 168 -30.99 -19.43 -0.88
N VAL A 169 -31.98 -19.64 0.00
CA VAL A 169 -32.72 -18.59 0.69
C VAL A 169 -32.21 -18.45 2.11
N GLN A 170 -32.08 -17.22 2.60
CA GLN A 170 -31.63 -16.97 3.96
C GLN A 170 -32.67 -17.49 4.96
N GLN A 171 -32.24 -18.37 5.85
CA GLN A 171 -33.12 -19.07 6.79
C GLN A 171 -33.87 -18.15 7.76
N THR A 172 -33.36 -16.94 8.00
CA THR A 172 -33.91 -16.00 9.00
C THR A 172 -35.05 -15.14 8.47
N ASN A 173 -35.01 -14.71 7.21
CA ASN A 173 -35.97 -13.76 6.65
C ASN A 173 -36.64 -14.23 5.34
N GLY A 174 -36.23 -15.37 4.78
CA GLY A 174 -36.78 -15.88 3.52
C GLY A 174 -36.31 -15.12 2.27
N GLU A 175 -35.29 -14.28 2.37
CA GLU A 175 -34.77 -13.49 1.25
C GLU A 175 -33.74 -14.27 0.44
N LYS A 176 -33.71 -14.06 -0.88
CA LYS A 176 -32.69 -14.65 -1.75
C LYS A 176 -31.33 -14.07 -1.40
N MET A 177 -30.36 -14.94 -1.10
CA MET A 177 -29.00 -14.49 -0.83
C MET A 177 -28.29 -14.10 -2.13
N ARG A 178 -27.38 -13.13 -2.05
CA ARG A 178 -26.54 -12.72 -3.17
C ARG A 178 -25.18 -13.38 -3.06
N GLN A 179 -24.63 -13.77 -4.21
CA GLN A 179 -23.29 -14.33 -4.26
C GLN A 179 -22.26 -13.30 -3.81
N LYS A 180 -21.25 -13.79 -3.08
CA LYS A 180 -20.11 -13.01 -2.66
C LYS A 180 -18.83 -13.83 -2.74
N THR A 181 -17.72 -13.12 -2.92
CA THR A 181 -16.38 -13.71 -3.04
C THR A 181 -15.48 -13.11 -1.98
N ILE A 182 -14.72 -13.96 -1.30
CA ILE A 182 -13.73 -13.56 -0.30
C ILE A 182 -12.36 -14.04 -0.78
N LEU A 183 -11.49 -13.10 -1.10
CA LEU A 183 -10.12 -13.36 -1.47
C LEU A 183 -9.23 -13.18 -0.25
N THR A 184 -8.55 -14.24 0.19
CA THR A 184 -7.59 -14.18 1.30
C THR A 184 -6.18 -14.19 0.73
N PHE A 185 -5.41 -13.14 0.99
CA PHE A 185 -4.06 -13.00 0.48
C PHE A 185 -3.04 -13.60 1.43
N MET A 186 -2.08 -14.33 0.86
CA MET A 186 -0.92 -14.88 1.56
C MET A 186 0.36 -14.44 0.87
N CYS A 187 1.27 -13.89 1.69
CA CYS A 187 2.60 -13.51 1.25
C CYS A 187 3.44 -14.76 0.94
N ASP A 188 3.99 -14.79 -0.27
CA ASP A 188 4.96 -15.80 -0.69
C ASP A 188 6.19 -15.11 -1.31
N HIS A 189 7.24 -14.92 -0.50
CA HIS A 189 8.47 -14.25 -0.92
C HIS A 189 9.28 -15.04 -1.96
N GLN A 190 9.10 -16.35 -2.05
CA GLN A 190 9.87 -17.21 -2.95
C GLN A 190 9.24 -17.31 -4.35
N MET A 191 8.04 -16.76 -4.50
CA MET A 191 7.29 -16.78 -5.74
C MET A 191 7.81 -15.71 -6.71
N MET A 192 8.65 -16.14 -7.66
CA MET A 192 9.16 -15.27 -8.75
C MET A 192 8.22 -15.23 -9.98
N GLY A 193 7.10 -15.97 -9.93
CA GLY A 193 6.13 -16.11 -11.03
C GLY A 193 4.84 -15.32 -10.83
N ARG A 194 3.88 -15.51 -11.75
CA ARG A 194 2.52 -14.95 -11.63
C ARG A 194 1.81 -15.50 -10.39
N ALA A 195 0.94 -14.71 -9.77
CA ALA A 195 0.17 -15.12 -8.61
C ALA A 195 -0.64 -16.39 -8.86
N HIS A 196 -0.83 -17.20 -7.81
CA HIS A 196 -1.62 -18.43 -7.86
C HIS A 196 -2.85 -18.28 -6.98
N ILE A 197 -4.03 -18.56 -7.54
CA ILE A 197 -5.29 -18.53 -6.82
C ILE A 197 -5.86 -19.94 -6.70
N THR A 198 -6.24 -20.32 -5.49
CA THR A 198 -6.81 -21.63 -5.16
C THR A 198 -8.20 -21.45 -4.56
N HIS A 199 -9.17 -22.25 -4.98
CA HIS A 199 -10.48 -22.31 -4.32
C HIS A 199 -10.37 -23.11 -3.02
N LEU A 200 -10.72 -22.49 -1.88
CA LEU A 200 -10.66 -23.15 -0.57
C LEU A 200 -11.99 -23.80 -0.21
N ALA A 201 -13.09 -23.05 -0.30
CA ALA A 201 -14.41 -23.50 0.15
C ALA A 201 -15.54 -22.69 -0.49
N SER A 202 -16.72 -23.30 -0.53
CA SER A 202 -17.99 -22.67 -0.86
C SER A 202 -18.95 -22.90 0.30
N ALA A 203 -19.55 -21.84 0.84
CA ALA A 203 -20.60 -21.94 1.86
C ALA A 203 -21.97 -21.70 1.20
N GLU A 204 -22.85 -22.69 1.33
CA GLU A 204 -24.24 -22.69 0.82
C GLU A 204 -24.37 -22.29 -0.66
N ASP A 205 -23.33 -22.58 -1.45
CA ASP A 205 -23.23 -22.22 -2.88
C ASP A 205 -23.43 -20.73 -3.16
N CYS A 206 -23.08 -19.89 -2.19
CA CYS A 206 -23.33 -18.46 -2.23
C CYS A 206 -22.12 -17.63 -1.79
N THR A 207 -21.29 -18.14 -0.88
CA THR A 207 -20.04 -17.49 -0.46
C THR A 207 -18.85 -18.32 -0.88
N HIS A 208 -18.04 -17.79 -1.80
CA HIS A 208 -16.87 -18.48 -2.31
C HIS A 208 -15.60 -17.89 -1.71
N VAL A 209 -14.75 -18.75 -1.15
CA VAL A 209 -13.51 -18.36 -0.49
C VAL A 209 -12.33 -18.85 -1.31
N PHE A 210 -11.44 -17.92 -1.66
CA PHE A 210 -10.23 -18.21 -2.41
C PHE A 210 -8.99 -17.77 -1.63
N GLU A 211 -7.90 -18.49 -1.84
CA GLU A 211 -6.57 -18.14 -1.35
C GLU A 211 -5.73 -17.62 -2.51
N VAL A 212 -5.16 -16.43 -2.35
CA VAL A 212 -4.30 -15.79 -3.33
C VAL A 212 -2.88 -15.76 -2.79
N ARG A 213 -1.98 -16.54 -3.38
CA ARG A 213 -0.55 -16.55 -3.04
C ARG A 213 0.21 -15.65 -4.00
N SER A 214 0.92 -14.67 -3.45
CA SER A 214 1.70 -13.71 -4.24
C SER A 214 2.79 -13.03 -3.42
N HIS A 215 3.85 -12.59 -4.10
CA HIS A 215 4.84 -11.70 -3.51
C HIS A 215 4.27 -10.29 -3.23
N PHE A 216 3.23 -9.85 -3.96
CA PHE A 216 2.62 -8.53 -3.77
C PHE A 216 1.86 -8.40 -2.45
N ALA A 217 1.43 -9.53 -1.87
CA ALA A 217 0.79 -9.57 -0.56
C ALA A 217 1.77 -9.39 0.62
N CYS A 218 3.07 -9.31 0.34
CA CYS A 218 4.10 -9.14 1.37
C CYS A 218 4.20 -7.67 1.79
N ALA A 219 4.16 -7.42 3.10
CA ALA A 219 4.32 -6.08 3.63
C ALA A 219 5.71 -5.53 3.32
N THR A 220 5.75 -4.35 2.70
CA THR A 220 6.94 -3.55 2.48
C THR A 220 6.97 -2.40 3.47
N ALA A 221 8.15 -1.86 3.77
CA ALA A 221 8.22 -0.62 4.55
C ALA A 221 7.52 0.49 3.77
N ALA A 222 6.66 1.26 4.45
CA ALA A 222 6.05 2.45 3.86
C ALA A 222 7.16 3.34 3.25
N LYS A 223 6.90 3.86 2.05
CA LYS A 223 7.85 4.71 1.32
C LYS A 223 8.18 5.93 2.19
N ALA A 224 9.36 5.91 2.84
CA ALA A 224 9.83 7.07 3.57
C ALA A 224 10.11 8.19 2.55
N ASP A 225 9.56 9.37 2.79
CA ASP A 225 9.89 10.54 2.01
C ASP A 225 11.39 10.80 2.14
N ASN A 226 12.13 10.53 1.07
CA ASN A 226 13.58 10.75 0.96
C ASN A 226 13.95 12.25 0.99
N LEU A 227 13.03 13.12 1.40
CA LEU A 227 13.22 14.54 1.63
C LEU A 227 14.43 14.79 2.54
N ALA A 228 14.62 13.94 3.55
CA ALA A 228 15.77 14.01 4.47
C ALA A 228 17.13 13.94 3.74
N ALA A 229 17.26 13.11 2.69
CA ALA A 229 18.50 12.99 1.94
C ALA A 229 18.79 14.22 1.08
N VAL A 230 17.73 14.85 0.52
CA VAL A 230 17.85 16.09 -0.25
C VAL A 230 18.36 17.24 0.61
N TRP A 231 17.85 17.37 1.83
CA TRP A 231 18.31 18.38 2.78
C TRP A 231 19.76 18.19 3.23
N ILE A 232 20.20 16.94 3.45
CA ILE A 232 21.60 16.63 3.76
C ILE A 232 22.52 17.06 2.63
N PHE A 233 22.16 16.77 1.38
CA PHE A 233 22.97 17.14 0.22
C PHE A 233 23.09 18.66 0.06
N LEU A 234 21.98 19.39 0.24
CA LEU A 234 21.96 20.86 0.18
C LEU A 234 22.88 21.48 1.26
N LEU A 235 22.82 20.95 2.48
CA LEU A 235 23.66 21.41 3.60
C LEU A 235 25.15 21.24 3.28
N ILE A 236 25.55 20.06 2.80
CA ILE A 236 26.95 19.77 2.43
C ILE A 236 27.42 20.69 1.30
N PHE A 237 26.60 20.88 0.27
CA PHE A 237 26.91 21.77 -0.86
C PHE A 237 27.11 23.22 -0.40
N LEU A 238 26.24 23.74 0.47
CA LEU A 238 26.35 25.08 1.03
C LEU A 238 27.64 25.26 1.84
N ALA A 239 28.00 24.27 2.66
CA ALA A 239 29.23 24.28 3.44
C ALA A 239 30.48 24.29 2.54
N ALA A 240 30.49 23.51 1.46
CA ALA A 240 31.59 23.49 0.49
C ALA A 240 31.78 24.84 -0.21
N LEU A 241 30.69 25.49 -0.64
CA LEU A 241 30.75 26.83 -1.22
C LEU A 241 31.35 27.85 -0.23
N MET A 242 30.92 27.81 1.04
CA MET A 242 31.45 28.70 2.08
C MET A 242 32.97 28.53 2.28
N VAL A 243 33.48 27.31 2.28
CA VAL A 243 34.93 27.03 2.37
C VAL A 243 35.66 27.53 1.12
N PHE A 244 35.10 27.31 -0.06
CA PHE A 244 35.69 27.73 -1.32
C PHE A 244 35.81 29.27 -1.42
N PHE A 245 34.73 29.99 -1.17
CA PHE A 245 34.72 31.46 -1.23
C PHE A 245 35.60 32.08 -0.14
N SER A 246 35.61 31.53 1.08
CA SER A 246 36.48 32.03 2.15
C SER A 246 37.97 31.79 1.87
N GLY A 247 38.31 30.66 1.26
CA GLY A 247 39.67 30.35 0.80
C GLY A 247 40.16 31.31 -0.29
N GLU A 248 39.34 31.58 -1.30
CA GLU A 248 39.66 32.54 -2.36
C GLU A 248 39.86 33.97 -1.83
N VAL A 249 38.99 34.43 -0.94
CA VAL A 249 39.10 35.76 -0.33
C VAL A 249 40.39 35.88 0.48
N LEU A 250 40.72 34.86 1.27
CA LEU A 250 41.95 34.83 2.07
C LEU A 250 43.21 34.79 1.18
N TYR A 251 43.20 33.98 0.13
CA TYR A 251 44.28 33.90 -0.85
C TYR A 251 44.54 35.25 -1.53
N ARG A 252 43.49 35.93 -1.99
CA ARG A 252 43.59 37.27 -2.59
C ARG A 252 44.11 38.31 -1.61
N HIS A 253 43.72 38.24 -0.34
CA HIS A 253 44.19 39.17 0.68
C HIS A 253 45.66 38.96 1.06
N LEU A 254 46.14 37.72 1.11
CA LEU A 254 47.55 37.41 1.39
C LEU A 254 48.43 37.86 0.22
N LYS A 255 48.06 37.52 -1.02
CA LYS A 255 48.81 37.91 -2.21
C LYS A 255 48.90 39.42 -2.42
N ARG A 256 47.85 40.18 -2.07
CA ARG A 256 47.88 41.65 -2.14
C ARG A 256 48.91 42.26 -1.18
N LYS A 257 49.24 41.61 -0.07
CA LYS A 257 50.25 42.11 0.88
C LYS A 257 51.69 41.90 0.41
N GLU A 258 51.95 40.94 -0.48
CA GLU A 258 53.29 40.69 -1.03
C GLU A 258 53.69 41.66 -2.15
N VAL A 259 52.73 42.36 -2.77
CA VAL A 259 53.00 43.30 -3.89
C VAL A 259 53.24 44.74 -3.41
N VAL A 260 53.12 45.03 -2.11
CA VAL A 260 53.30 46.38 -1.52
C VAL A 260 54.58 46.48 -0.70
N VAL A 261 55.58 45.65 -0.99
CA VAL A 261 56.93 45.72 -0.42
C VAL A 261 57.94 45.94 -1.54
#